data_AF-A0A3A9IXR0-F1
#
_entry.id   AF-A0A3A9IXR0-F1
#
_cell.length_a   1.000
_cell.length_b   1.000
_cell.length_c   1.000
_cell.angle_alpha   90.00
_cell.angle_beta   90.00
_cell.angle_gamma   90.00
#
_symmetry.space_group_name_H-M   'P 1'
#
loop_
_entity.id
_entity.type
_entity.pdbx_description
1 polymer ?
#
loop_
_entity_poly.entity_id
_entity_poly.type
_entity_poly.pdbx_seq_one_letter_code
_entity_poly.pdbx_strand_id
1 'polypeptide(L)'
;PGRATARGILAAPLAGGRLCFAGEACHSSLAATLGGAWETGEAAAAHAIRSLRDKEPQPLTPALAWRYAAPATDAPPLTGTTDER
;
A
#
# COMPACT_ATOMS: atom_id res chain seq x y z
N PRO A 1 6.07 24.43 -21.65
CA PRO A 1 4.61 24.48 -21.32
C PRO A 1 4.29 23.73 -20.01
N GLY A 2 3.58 24.40 -19.09
CA GLY A 2 3.04 23.88 -17.83
C GLY A 2 4.06 23.51 -16.74
N ARG A 3 4.41 24.44 -15.85
CA ARG A 3 5.25 24.31 -14.62
C ARG A 3 6.04 22.98 -14.47
N ALA A 4 6.90 22.64 -15.44
CA ALA A 4 7.54 21.32 -15.49
C ALA A 4 8.41 21.03 -14.25
N THR A 5 9.03 22.07 -13.70
CA THR A 5 9.79 21.99 -12.44
C THR A 5 8.92 21.59 -11.24
N ALA A 6 7.63 21.94 -11.24
CA ALA A 6 6.71 21.58 -10.14
C ALA A 6 6.45 20.06 -10.08
N ARG A 7 6.68 19.31 -11.17
CA ARG A 7 6.49 17.86 -11.21
C ARG A 7 7.48 17.14 -10.31
N GLY A 8 8.74 17.57 -10.30
CA GLY A 8 9.75 17.00 -9.40
C GLY A 8 9.44 17.27 -7.92
N ILE A 9 8.89 18.45 -7.63
CA ILE A 9 8.43 18.81 -6.27
C ILE A 9 7.23 17.93 -5.89
N LEU A 10 6.27 17.75 -6.79
CA LEU A 10 5.09 16.92 -6.56
C LEU A 10 5.45 15.45 -6.36
N ALA A 11 6.43 14.93 -7.11
CA ALA A 11 6.89 13.54 -7.04
C ALA A 11 7.72 13.23 -5.77
N ALA A 12 8.14 14.25 -5.02
CA ALA A 12 8.94 14.04 -3.81
C ALA A 12 8.11 13.35 -2.71
N PRO A 13 8.58 12.24 -2.12
CA PRO A 13 7.90 11.59 -1.00
C PRO A 13 7.79 12.52 0.21
N LEU A 14 6.60 12.55 0.83
CA LEU A 14 6.28 13.36 2.00
C LEU A 14 6.12 12.48 3.26
N ALA A 15 6.13 13.14 4.43
CA ALA A 15 5.93 12.49 5.73
C ALA A 15 6.86 11.28 5.97
N GLY A 16 8.12 11.39 5.52
CA GLY A 16 9.09 10.29 5.60
C GLY A 16 8.71 9.10 4.72
N GLY A 17 8.13 9.35 3.55
CA GLY A 17 7.71 8.34 2.56
C GLY A 17 6.36 7.66 2.86
N ARG A 18 5.59 8.16 3.83
CA ARG A 18 4.23 7.68 4.12
C ARG A 18 3.15 8.27 3.21
N LEU A 19 3.47 9.36 2.50
CA LEU A 19 2.61 9.94 1.49
C LEU A 19 3.45 10.16 0.23
N CYS A 20 3.09 9.46 -0.84
CA CYS A 20 3.71 9.62 -2.15
C CYS A 20 2.63 9.98 -3.16
N PHE A 21 2.82 11.07 -3.92
CA PHE A 21 1.99 11.36 -5.07
C PHE A 21 2.53 10.61 -6.29
N ALA A 22 1.62 10.04 -7.07
CA ALA A 22 1.92 9.30 -8.28
C ALA A 22 0.86 9.61 -9.34
N GLY A 23 1.23 9.41 -10.61
CA GLY A 23 0.40 9.74 -11.76
C GLY A 23 1.19 10.50 -12.82
N GLU A 24 0.56 10.70 -13.98
CA GLU A 24 1.23 11.31 -15.15
C GLU A 24 1.86 12.68 -14.82
N ALA A 25 1.22 13.48 -13.97
CA ALA A 25 1.71 14.80 -13.59
C ALA A 25 2.99 14.78 -12.75
N CYS A 26 3.32 13.63 -12.15
CA CYS A 26 4.54 13.44 -11.36
C CYS A 26 5.74 13.06 -12.23
N HIS A 27 5.53 12.69 -13.50
CA HIS A 27 6.60 12.27 -14.38
C HIS A 27 7.26 13.48 -15.08
N SER A 28 8.59 13.57 -15.06
CA SER A 28 9.33 14.71 -15.61
C SER A 28 9.16 14.87 -17.13
N SER A 29 9.36 13.78 -17.89
CA SER A 29 9.29 13.75 -19.36
C SER A 29 7.99 13.16 -19.94
N LEU A 30 7.42 12.12 -19.33
CA LEU A 30 6.23 11.40 -19.79
C LEU A 30 4.91 11.90 -19.19
N ALA A 31 4.80 13.21 -18.94
CA ALA A 31 3.54 13.80 -18.48
C ALA A 31 2.42 13.64 -19.52
N ALA A 32 1.18 13.57 -19.06
CA ALA A 32 -0.03 13.26 -19.81
C ALA A 32 -0.03 11.88 -20.51
N THR A 33 0.74 10.91 -19.99
CA THR A 33 0.80 9.56 -20.55
C THR A 33 0.51 8.48 -19.50
N LEU A 34 0.01 7.33 -19.95
CA LEU A 34 -0.15 6.13 -19.12
C LEU A 34 1.21 5.63 -18.61
N GLY A 35 2.25 5.63 -19.45
CA GLY A 35 3.60 5.20 -19.05
C GLY A 35 4.13 6.02 -17.89
N GLY A 36 3.99 7.34 -17.94
CA GLY A 36 4.38 8.21 -16.84
C GLY A 36 3.60 7.96 -15.55
N ALA A 37 2.31 7.62 -15.65
CA ALA A 37 1.50 7.24 -14.49
C ALA A 37 1.94 5.89 -13.89
N TRP A 38 2.26 4.91 -14.73
CA TRP A 38 2.72 3.58 -14.31
C TRP A 38 4.07 3.67 -13.58
N GLU A 39 5.08 4.28 -14.22
CA GLU A 39 6.43 4.37 -13.68
C GLU A 39 6.46 5.14 -12.34
N THR A 40 5.71 6.23 -12.24
CA THR A 40 5.62 6.98 -10.97
C THR A 40 4.85 6.23 -9.89
N GLY A 41 3.88 5.39 -10.27
CA GLY A 41 3.17 4.49 -9.36
C GLY A 41 4.07 3.42 -8.76
N GLU A 42 4.89 2.76 -9.59
CA GLU A 42 5.89 1.79 -9.13
C GLU A 42 6.90 2.42 -8.17
N ALA A 43 7.41 3.61 -8.51
CA ALA A 43 8.33 4.35 -7.65
C ALA A 43 7.70 4.71 -6.30
N ALA A 44 6.47 5.22 -6.30
CA ALA A 44 5.74 5.56 -5.07
C ALA A 44 5.50 4.32 -4.18
N ALA A 45 5.12 3.18 -4.77
CA ALA A 45 4.93 1.93 -4.05
C ALA A 45 6.24 1.45 -3.41
N ALA A 46 7.36 1.50 -4.14
CA ALA A 46 8.67 1.14 -3.62
C ALA A 46 9.08 2.02 -2.42
N HIS A 47 8.84 3.35 -2.50
CA HIS A 47 9.08 4.27 -1.41
C HIS A 47 8.21 3.98 -0.18
N ALA A 48 6.93 3.69 -0.36
CA ALA A 48 6.02 3.36 0.74
C ALA A 48 6.43 2.05 1.43
N ILE A 49 6.73 1.00 0.65
CA ILE A 49 7.18 -0.29 1.19
C ILE A 49 8.47 -0.12 1.99
N ARG A 50 9.44 0.63 1.47
CA ARG A 50 10.68 0.92 2.20
C ARG A 50 10.39 1.64 3.53
N SER A 51 9.54 2.66 3.48
CA SER A 51 9.19 3.46 4.66
C SER A 51 8.47 2.66 5.75
N LEU A 52 7.72 1.62 5.36
CA LEU A 52 7.09 0.69 6.29
C LEU A 52 8.09 -0.30 6.91
N ARG A 53 9.08 -0.77 6.14
CA ARG A 53 10.14 -1.65 6.64
C ARG A 53 11.07 -0.95 7.64
N ASP A 54 11.32 0.35 7.42
CA ASP A 54 12.19 1.15 8.28
C ASP A 54 11.52 1.52 9.63
N LYS A 55 10.24 1.18 9.83
CA LYS A 55 9.57 1.30 11.12
C LYS A 55 9.42 -0.04 11.81
N GLU A 56 9.80 -0.09 13.09
CA GLU A 56 9.32 -1.14 13.98
C GLU A 56 7.79 -1.11 13.99
N PRO A 57 7.11 -2.26 13.82
CA PRO A 57 5.66 -2.31 13.90
C PRO A 57 5.25 -1.77 15.27
N GLN A 58 4.51 -0.66 15.28
CA GLN A 58 3.91 -0.17 16.51
C GLN A 58 3.00 -1.28 17.03
N PRO A 59 3.22 -1.83 18.24
CA PRO A 59 2.37 -2.87 18.75
C PRO A 59 0.94 -2.33 18.81
N LEU A 60 -0.02 -3.11 18.32
CA LEU A 60 -1.42 -2.77 18.49
C LEU A 60 -1.67 -2.62 19.99
N THR A 61 -2.15 -1.46 20.42
CA THR A 61 -2.57 -1.30 21.82
C THR A 61 -3.64 -2.36 22.13
N PRO A 62 -3.69 -2.89 23.36
CA PRO A 62 -4.72 -3.86 23.76
C PRO A 62 -6.15 -3.39 23.42
N ALA A 63 -6.37 -2.07 23.48
CA ALA A 63 -7.65 -1.43 23.16
C ALA A 63 -8.09 -1.53 21.69
N LEU A 64 -7.18 -1.81 20.75
CA LEU A 64 -7.45 -1.96 19.31
C LEU A 64 -7.21 -3.39 18.80
N ALA A 65 -6.60 -4.27 19.61
CA ALA A 65 -6.31 -5.64 19.23
C ALA A 65 -7.59 -6.41 18.82
N TRP A 66 -8.71 -6.14 19.48
CA TRP A 66 -10.01 -6.74 19.14
C TRP A 66 -10.49 -6.40 17.71
N ARG A 67 -10.07 -5.26 17.14
CA ARG A 67 -10.50 -4.81 15.81
C ARG A 67 -9.85 -5.62 14.67
N TYR A 68 -8.69 -6.21 14.95
CA TYR A 68 -7.88 -6.96 13.99
C TYR A 68 -7.75 -8.45 14.36
N ALA A 69 -8.32 -8.88 15.49
CA ALA A 69 -8.47 -10.30 15.77
C ALA A 69 -9.37 -10.91 14.70
N ALA A 70 -8.83 -11.82 13.89
CA ALA A 70 -9.66 -12.64 13.02
C ALA A 70 -10.74 -13.34 13.88
N PRO A 71 -11.99 -13.46 13.42
CA PRO A 71 -12.97 -14.27 14.13
C PRO A 71 -12.36 -15.65 14.32
N ALA A 72 -12.38 -16.17 15.54
CA ALA A 72 -12.00 -17.55 15.78
C ALA A 72 -12.83 -18.41 14.83
N THR A 73 -12.18 -19.03 13.84
CA THR A 73 -12.82 -19.98 12.94
C THR A 73 -13.15 -21.21 13.76
N ASP A 74 -14.26 -21.15 14.49
CA ASP A 74 -14.85 -22.27 15.20
C ASP A 74 -15.75 -23.04 14.21
N ALA A 75 -15.16 -23.43 13.08
CA ALA A 75 -15.83 -24.36 12.18
C ALA A 75 -15.80 -25.73 12.88
N PRO A 76 -16.95 -26.31 13.26
CA PRO A 76 -16.95 -27.64 13.85
C PRO A 76 -16.34 -28.64 12.85
N PRO A 77 -15.59 -29.66 13.31
CA PRO A 77 -15.05 -30.66 12.41
C PRO A 77 -16.20 -31.34 11.67
N LEU A 78 -16.14 -31.36 10.34
CA LEU A 78 -17.04 -32.15 9.52
C LEU A 78 -16.75 -33.63 9.81
N THR A 79 -17.44 -34.22 10.78
CA THR A 79 -17.44 -35.67 10.98
C THR A 79 -18.28 -36.28 9.87
N GLY A 80 -17.63 -36.60 8.75
CA GLY A 80 -18.19 -37.47 7.73
C GLY A 80 -18.29 -38.89 8.27
N THR A 81 -19.49 -39.31 8.67
CA THR A 81 -19.82 -40.73 8.76
C THR A 81 -20.47 -41.12 7.43
N THR A 82 -19.65 -41.57 6.48
CA THR A 82 -20.17 -42.36 5.36
C THR A 82 -20.42 -43.77 5.91
N ASP A 83 -21.66 -44.03 6.34
CA ASP A 83 -22.18 -45.39 6.46
C ASP A 83 -23.14 -45.58 5.28
N GLU A 84 -22.62 -46.13 4.19
CA GLU A 84 -23.44 -46.66 3.09
C GLU A 84 -23.61 -48.16 3.32
N ARG A 85 -24.82 -48.54 3.74
CA ARG A 85 -25.37 -49.87 3.60
C ARG A 85 -26.76 -49.79 2.97
#